data_AF-A0A7H8N8B7-F1
#
_entry.id   AF-A0A7H8N8B7-F1
#
_cell.length_a   1.000
_cell.length_b   1.000
_cell.length_c   1.000
_cell.angle_alpha   90.00
_cell.angle_beta   90.00
_cell.angle_gamma   90.00
#
_symmetry.space_group_name_H-M   'P 1'
#
loop_
_entity.id
_entity.type
_entity.pdbx_description
1 polymer ?
#
loop_
_entity_poly.entity_id
_entity_poly.type
_entity_poly.pdbx_seq_one_letter_code
_entity_poly.pdbx_strand_id
1 'polypeptide(L)'
;MTTWTDRRTTFVFTPPSDDARAWAFELNALAAHLKREFPGAWTKPEEQLGPGHANGLSFEIRLPDGTWLRGLATQVRADSGAVSVMDATAREAAVLAVSLRDNFVPASNLIEFYSDLGVEIGRGPYPLPAQGSVEEIAAVLQEHLHTVDV
;
A
#
# COMPACT_ATOMS: atom_id res chain seq x y z
N MET A 1 10.74 -10.90 21.27
CA MET A 1 11.52 -9.98 20.40
C MET A 1 11.08 -10.28 18.98
N THR A 2 10.39 -9.35 18.32
CA THR A 2 9.97 -9.52 16.92
C THR A 2 11.23 -9.51 16.06
N THR A 3 11.55 -10.64 15.43
CA THR A 3 12.63 -10.71 14.44
C THR A 3 12.12 -10.07 13.16
N TRP A 4 12.64 -8.90 12.82
CA TRP A 4 12.40 -8.28 11.51
C TRP A 4 13.18 -9.07 10.47
N THR A 5 12.50 -9.57 9.44
CA THR A 5 13.19 -10.10 8.27
C THR A 5 13.39 -8.95 7.29
N ASP A 6 14.56 -8.90 6.65
CA ASP A 6 14.84 -7.94 5.56
C ASP A 6 14.24 -8.44 4.23
N ARG A 7 13.15 -9.20 4.31
CA ARG A 7 12.52 -9.81 3.15
C ARG A 7 11.76 -8.72 2.40
N ARG A 8 12.11 -8.55 1.13
CA ARG A 8 11.49 -7.58 0.25
C ARG A 8 10.45 -8.26 -0.63
N THR A 9 9.28 -7.64 -0.77
CA THR A 9 8.19 -8.13 -1.62
C THR A 9 7.31 -6.97 -2.06
N THR A 10 6.31 -7.23 -2.90
CA THR A 10 5.25 -6.26 -3.17
C THR A 10 4.20 -6.37 -2.07
N PHE A 11 3.85 -5.23 -1.48
CA PHE A 11 2.63 -5.10 -0.67
C PHE A 11 1.59 -4.33 -1.46
N VAL A 12 0.35 -4.80 -1.41
CA VAL A 12 -0.79 -4.13 -2.03
C VAL A 12 -1.80 -3.77 -0.96
N PHE A 13 -2.23 -2.52 -0.95
CA PHE A 13 -3.25 -1.97 -0.07
C PHE A 13 -4.51 -1.71 -0.89
N THR A 14 -5.65 -2.18 -0.39
CA THR A 14 -6.94 -2.11 -1.07
C THR A 14 -8.05 -1.67 -0.12
N PRO A 15 -9.16 -1.12 -0.65
CA PRO A 15 -10.40 -1.03 0.11
C PRO A 15 -10.90 -2.43 0.53
N PRO A 16 -11.88 -2.50 1.45
CA PRO A 16 -12.47 -3.77 1.87
C PRO A 16 -13.08 -4.51 0.69
N SER A 17 -12.92 -5.84 0.68
CA SER A 17 -13.38 -6.70 -0.41
C SER A 17 -14.90 -6.66 -0.64
N ASP A 18 -15.68 -6.29 0.38
CA ASP A 18 -17.13 -6.12 0.31
C ASP A 18 -17.58 -4.72 -0.15
N ASP A 19 -16.68 -3.72 -0.15
CA ASP A 19 -16.93 -2.38 -0.69
C ASP A 19 -15.68 -1.79 -1.36
N ALA A 20 -15.50 -2.12 -2.64
CA ALA A 20 -14.40 -1.66 -3.46
C ALA A 20 -14.37 -0.13 -3.72
N ARG A 21 -15.40 0.63 -3.30
CA ARG A 21 -15.50 2.09 -3.44
C ARG A 21 -15.35 2.82 -2.10
N ALA A 22 -15.10 2.10 -1.01
CA ALA A 22 -15.00 2.66 0.34
C ALA A 22 -13.96 3.78 0.48
N TRP A 23 -12.95 3.83 -0.39
CA TRP A 23 -11.92 4.87 -0.40
C TRP A 23 -12.34 6.14 -1.15
N ALA A 24 -13.37 6.09 -1.99
CA ALA A 24 -13.63 7.11 -3.02
C ALA A 24 -12.35 7.46 -3.80
N PHE A 25 -11.68 6.40 -4.30
CA PHE A 25 -10.30 6.48 -4.74
C PHE A 25 -10.12 7.30 -6.02
N GLU A 26 -9.24 8.30 -5.97
CA GLU A 26 -8.90 9.15 -7.11
C GLU A 26 -7.38 9.32 -7.23
N LEU A 27 -6.81 8.98 -8.39
CA LEU A 27 -5.35 9.03 -8.63
C LEU A 27 -4.78 10.44 -8.41
N ASN A 28 -5.50 11.49 -8.80
CA ASN A 28 -5.06 12.88 -8.59
C ASN A 28 -5.05 13.26 -7.11
N ALA A 29 -6.03 12.77 -6.34
CA ALA A 29 -6.06 12.98 -4.89
C ALA A 29 -4.88 12.27 -4.21
N LEU A 30 -4.58 11.04 -4.64
CA LEU A 30 -3.42 10.31 -4.14
C LEU A 30 -2.11 11.04 -4.48
N ALA A 31 -1.93 11.49 -5.72
CA ALA A 31 -0.72 12.22 -6.11
C ALA A 31 -0.52 13.49 -5.28
N ALA A 32 -1.59 14.23 -4.99
CA ALA A 32 -1.54 15.41 -4.14
C ALA A 32 -1.24 15.06 -2.68
N HIS A 33 -1.82 13.97 -2.16
CA HIS A 33 -1.51 13.43 -0.84
C HIS A 33 -0.02 13.07 -0.72
N LEU A 34 0.52 12.26 -1.64
CA LEU A 34 1.92 11.83 -1.61
C LEU A 34 2.90 13.02 -1.61
N LYS A 35 2.65 14.04 -2.42
CA LYS A 35 3.49 15.25 -2.47
C LYS A 35 3.45 16.08 -1.20
N ARG A 36 2.35 16.02 -0.45
CA ARG A 36 2.18 16.73 0.82
C ARG A 36 2.85 15.99 1.97
N GLU A 37 2.63 14.68 2.07
CA GLU A 37 3.15 13.86 3.18
C GLU A 37 4.63 13.50 3.02
N PHE A 38 5.11 13.39 1.77
CA PHE A 38 6.49 13.01 1.47
C PHE A 38 7.19 14.10 0.65
N PRO A 39 7.93 15.03 1.29
CA PRO A 39 8.66 16.07 0.60
C PRO A 39 9.63 15.51 -0.46
N GLY A 40 9.48 15.96 -1.69
CA GLY A 40 10.27 15.47 -2.83
C GLY A 40 9.70 14.23 -3.50
N ALA A 41 8.48 13.80 -3.15
CA ALA A 41 7.79 12.72 -3.87
C ALA A 41 7.69 13.02 -5.37
N TRP A 42 7.99 11.99 -6.15
CA TRP A 42 7.79 11.99 -7.59
C TRP A 42 6.54 11.18 -7.93
N THR A 43 5.75 11.67 -8.87
CA THR A 43 4.50 11.03 -9.31
C THR A 43 4.36 11.19 -10.81
N LYS A 44 3.99 10.13 -11.52
CA LYS A 44 3.75 10.13 -12.96
C LYS A 44 2.48 9.35 -13.29
N PRO A 45 1.49 9.97 -13.96
CA PRO A 45 0.34 9.23 -14.48
C PRO A 45 0.79 8.16 -15.47
N GLU A 46 0.16 7.00 -15.39
CA GLU A 46 0.30 5.91 -16.34
C GLU A 46 -1.08 5.62 -16.93
N GLU A 47 -1.14 5.40 -18.23
CA GLU A 47 -2.39 5.10 -18.94
C GLU A 47 -2.34 3.68 -19.49
N GLN A 48 -3.53 3.06 -19.62
CA GLN A 48 -3.71 1.76 -20.28
C GLN A 48 -2.86 0.64 -19.67
N LEU A 49 -2.83 0.57 -18.34
CA LEU A 49 -2.13 -0.49 -17.62
C LEU A 49 -2.90 -1.81 -17.72
N GLY A 50 -2.17 -2.86 -18.13
CA GLY A 50 -2.67 -4.23 -18.19
C GLY A 50 -3.81 -4.45 -19.20
N PRO A 51 -4.39 -5.65 -19.25
CA PRO A 51 -5.44 -6.00 -20.22
C PRO A 51 -6.72 -5.16 -20.06
N GLY A 52 -6.96 -4.66 -18.85
CA GLY A 52 -8.14 -3.86 -18.50
C GLY A 52 -8.03 -2.37 -18.82
N HIS A 53 -6.92 -1.91 -19.38
CA HIS A 53 -6.65 -0.49 -19.66
C HIS A 53 -6.88 0.41 -18.43
N ALA A 54 -6.44 -0.05 -17.26
CA ALA A 54 -6.58 0.72 -16.02
C ALA A 54 -5.75 2.00 -16.10
N ASN A 55 -6.26 3.07 -15.50
CA ASN A 55 -5.43 4.24 -15.22
C ASN A 55 -4.54 3.93 -14.03
N GLY A 56 -3.36 4.54 -13.97
CA GLY A 56 -2.46 4.38 -12.85
C GLY A 56 -1.62 5.61 -12.55
N LEU A 57 -0.86 5.48 -11.48
CA LEU A 57 0.07 6.49 -11.02
C LEU A 57 1.32 5.76 -10.50
N SER A 58 2.41 5.85 -11.24
CA SER A 58 3.73 5.49 -10.73
C SER A 58 4.18 6.56 -9.74
N PHE A 59 4.76 6.16 -8.62
CA PHE A 59 5.31 7.09 -7.65
C PHE A 59 6.60 6.58 -7.01
N GLU A 60 7.41 7.53 -6.57
CA GLU A 60 8.56 7.29 -5.70
C GLU A 60 8.50 8.28 -4.54
N ILE A 61 8.61 7.78 -3.32
CA ILE A 61 8.65 8.60 -2.10
C ILE A 61 9.94 8.34 -1.33
N ARG A 62 10.44 9.36 -0.66
CA ARG A 62 11.61 9.25 0.20
C ARG A 62 11.16 9.02 1.64
N LEU A 63 11.60 7.91 2.23
CA LEU A 63 11.31 7.54 3.60
C LEU A 63 12.20 8.32 4.59
N PRO A 64 11.85 8.36 5.89
CA PRO A 64 12.62 9.09 6.91
C PRO A 64 14.08 8.64 7.06
N ASP A 65 14.37 7.37 6.76
CA ASP A 65 15.73 6.81 6.77
C ASP A 65 16.54 7.16 5.50
N GLY A 66 15.93 7.86 4.55
CA GLY A 66 16.52 8.29 3.30
C GLY A 66 16.33 7.32 2.13
N THR A 67 15.76 6.14 2.37
CA THR A 67 15.47 5.11 1.36
C THR A 67 14.37 5.59 0.41
N TRP A 68 14.45 5.19 -0.86
CA TRP A 68 13.41 5.46 -1.85
C TRP A 68 12.47 4.26 -1.97
N LEU A 69 11.18 4.49 -1.74
CA LEU A 69 10.13 3.50 -1.91
C LEU A 69 9.40 3.76 -3.23
N ARG A 70 9.38 2.75 -4.11
CA ARG A 70 8.66 2.79 -5.37
C ARG A 70 7.28 2.15 -5.21
N GLY A 71 6.28 2.74 -5.84
CA GLY A 71 4.96 2.15 -5.88
C GLY A 71 4.17 2.49 -7.13
N LEU A 72 3.04 1.80 -7.25
CA LEU A 72 2.09 1.94 -8.34
C LEU A 72 0.69 1.97 -7.74
N ALA A 73 -0.06 3.01 -8.04
CA ALA A 73 -1.49 2.99 -7.84
C ALA A 73 -2.21 2.63 -9.14
N THR A 74 -3.28 1.84 -9.03
CA THR A 74 -4.13 1.49 -10.15
C THR A 74 -5.57 1.83 -9.82
N GLN A 75 -6.30 2.34 -10.81
CA GLN A 75 -7.72 2.64 -10.73
C GLN A 75 -8.40 1.91 -11.89
N VAL A 76 -9.06 0.79 -11.56
CA VAL A 76 -9.71 -0.09 -12.56
C VAL A 76 -11.11 0.43 -12.89
N ARG A 77 -11.78 1.08 -11.95
CA ARG A 77 -13.11 1.69 -12.11
C ARG A 77 -13.15 3.03 -11.39
N ALA A 78 -14.16 3.85 -11.69
CA ALA A 78 -14.41 5.08 -10.93
C ALA A 78 -14.52 4.76 -9.43
N ASP A 79 -13.85 5.54 -8.59
CA ASP A 79 -13.81 5.44 -7.13
C ASP A 79 -13.20 4.14 -6.56
N SER A 80 -12.61 3.27 -7.39
CA SER A 80 -12.04 1.99 -6.95
C SER A 80 -10.61 1.82 -7.45
N GLY A 81 -9.69 1.65 -6.49
CA GLY A 81 -8.29 1.48 -6.79
C GLY A 81 -7.52 0.76 -5.68
N ALA A 82 -6.28 0.45 -6.01
CA ALA A 82 -5.32 -0.18 -5.12
C ALA A 82 -4.01 0.58 -5.18
N VAL A 83 -3.28 0.59 -4.06
CA VAL A 83 -1.94 1.18 -3.98
C VAL A 83 -0.96 0.08 -3.64
N SER A 84 0.03 -0.15 -4.49
CA SER A 84 1.09 -1.11 -4.24
C SER A 84 2.43 -0.42 -4.03
N VAL A 85 3.27 -1.05 -3.22
CA VAL A 85 4.69 -0.72 -3.07
C VAL A 85 5.50 -1.94 -3.44
N MET A 86 6.50 -1.74 -4.29
CA MET A 86 7.26 -2.80 -4.93
C MET A 86 8.62 -2.94 -4.25
N ASP A 87 9.11 -4.18 -4.16
CA ASP A 87 10.42 -4.49 -3.58
C ASP A 87 10.62 -3.77 -2.25
N ALA A 88 9.69 -3.94 -1.30
CA ALA A 88 9.65 -3.22 -0.04
C ALA A 88 9.76 -4.17 1.14
N THR A 89 10.43 -3.74 2.21
CA THR A 89 10.33 -4.44 3.52
C THR A 89 9.01 -4.11 4.21
N ALA A 90 8.62 -4.92 5.20
CA ALA A 90 7.46 -4.65 6.04
C ALA A 90 7.52 -3.24 6.69
N ARG A 91 8.71 -2.79 7.11
CA ARG A 91 8.91 -1.48 7.72
C ARG A 91 8.73 -0.33 6.73
N GLU A 92 9.28 -0.48 5.53
CA GLU A 92 9.14 0.52 4.47
C GLU A 92 7.68 0.65 4.03
N ALA A 93 7.00 -0.47 3.81
CA ALA A 93 5.59 -0.50 3.43
C ALA A 93 4.66 0.10 4.50
N ALA A 94 4.98 -0.12 5.79
CA ALA A 94 4.19 0.41 6.90
C ALA A 94 4.15 1.94 6.95
N VAL A 95 5.22 2.62 6.52
CA VAL A 95 5.23 4.09 6.46
C VAL A 95 4.14 4.61 5.52
N LEU A 96 4.03 4.02 4.32
CA LEU A 96 2.96 4.37 3.39
C LEU A 96 1.59 3.94 3.92
N ALA A 97 1.49 2.73 4.49
CA ALA A 97 0.23 2.21 5.02
C ALA A 97 -0.38 3.14 6.07
N VAL A 98 0.43 3.63 7.01
CA VAL A 98 0.01 4.60 8.04
C VAL A 98 -0.42 5.93 7.42
N SER A 99 0.36 6.45 6.45
CA SER A 99 -0.01 7.68 5.73
C SER A 99 -1.36 7.55 5.03
N LEU A 100 -1.61 6.42 4.36
CA LEU A 100 -2.88 6.14 3.70
C LEU A 100 -4.02 6.06 4.74
N ARG A 101 -3.81 5.28 5.80
CA ARG A 101 -4.79 5.02 6.87
C ARG A 101 -5.25 6.30 7.56
N ASP A 102 -4.31 7.19 7.88
CA ASP A 102 -4.58 8.35 8.73
C ASP A 102 -4.97 9.59 7.93
N ASN A 103 -4.44 9.74 6.71
CA ASN A 103 -4.48 11.00 5.98
C ASN A 103 -5.01 10.90 4.54
N PHE A 104 -5.43 9.71 4.07
CA PHE A 104 -5.97 9.53 2.72
C PHE A 104 -7.34 8.85 2.70
N VAL A 105 -7.49 7.72 3.38
CA VAL A 105 -8.74 6.97 3.38
C VAL A 105 -9.79 7.64 4.28
N PRO A 106 -11.10 7.51 4.00
CA PRO A 106 -12.14 8.17 4.79
C PRO A 106 -12.25 7.69 6.24
N ALA A 107 -11.83 6.45 6.52
CA ALA A 107 -11.79 5.88 7.86
C ALA A 107 -10.67 4.85 7.99
N SER A 108 -10.03 4.80 9.17
CA SER A 108 -8.79 4.05 9.38
C SER A 108 -8.95 2.52 9.33
N ASN A 109 -10.16 2.00 9.44
CA ASN A 109 -10.48 0.58 9.37
C ASN A 109 -10.80 0.08 7.95
N LEU A 110 -10.62 0.93 6.92
CA LEU A 110 -10.98 0.62 5.54
C LEU A 110 -9.81 0.11 4.70
N ILE A 111 -8.67 -0.24 5.30
CA ILE A 111 -7.54 -0.77 4.53
C ILE A 111 -7.43 -2.27 4.76
N GLU A 112 -7.47 -3.02 3.67
CA GLU A 112 -6.99 -4.39 3.63
C GLU A 112 -5.64 -4.44 2.89
N PHE A 113 -4.86 -5.48 3.13
CA PHE A 113 -3.60 -5.68 2.42
C PHE A 113 -3.34 -7.14 2.09
N TYR A 114 -2.48 -7.35 1.10
CA TYR A 114 -1.86 -8.64 0.82
C TYR A 114 -0.44 -8.42 0.29
N SER A 115 0.32 -9.50 0.17
CA SER A 115 1.61 -9.49 -0.53
C SER A 115 1.56 -10.44 -1.72
N ASP A 116 2.42 -10.23 -2.72
CA ASP A 116 2.52 -11.14 -3.87
C ASP A 116 2.74 -12.59 -3.41
N LEU A 117 3.58 -12.78 -2.38
CA LEU A 117 3.84 -14.08 -1.75
C LEU A 117 2.58 -14.72 -1.14
N GLY A 118 1.70 -13.90 -0.55
CA GLY A 118 0.43 -14.38 -0.01
C GLY A 118 -0.53 -14.80 -1.11
N VAL A 119 -0.60 -14.03 -2.19
CA VAL A 119 -1.47 -14.35 -3.35
C VAL A 119 -1.10 -15.69 -3.96
N GLU A 120 0.20 -15.99 -4.12
CA GLU A 120 0.69 -17.26 -4.67
C GLU A 120 0.17 -18.49 -3.94
N ILE A 121 -0.10 -18.37 -2.63
CA ILE A 121 -0.60 -19.46 -1.79
C ILE A 121 -2.06 -19.25 -1.32
N GLY A 122 -2.78 -18.30 -1.91
CA GLY A 122 -4.20 -18.03 -1.62
C GLY A 122 -4.46 -17.42 -0.24
N ARG A 123 -3.52 -16.63 0.29
CA ARG A 123 -3.60 -15.93 1.57
C ARG A 123 -3.91 -14.45 1.38
N GLY A 124 -4.87 -13.95 2.16
CA GLY A 124 -5.33 -12.58 2.13
C GLY A 124 -6.59 -12.38 1.27
N PRO A 125 -7.13 -11.15 1.25
CA PRO A 125 -6.61 -9.97 1.92
C PRO A 125 -6.81 -9.99 3.45
N TYR A 126 -5.96 -9.26 4.17
CA TYR A 126 -5.99 -9.13 5.64
C TYR A 126 -6.33 -7.69 6.04
N PRO A 127 -7.14 -7.48 7.09
CA PRO A 127 -7.41 -6.13 7.58
C PRO A 127 -6.14 -5.49 8.16
N LEU A 128 -5.86 -4.26 7.77
CA LEU A 128 -4.86 -3.42 8.42
C LEU A 128 -5.43 -2.91 9.75
N PRO A 129 -4.67 -2.92 10.86
CA PRO A 129 -5.13 -2.36 12.12
C PRO A 129 -5.53 -0.88 11.98
N ALA A 130 -6.72 -0.56 12.50
CA ALA A 130 -7.30 0.79 12.44
C ALA A 130 -6.55 1.84 13.28
N GLN A 131 -5.62 1.41 14.12
CA GLN A 131 -4.80 2.26 14.97
C GLN A 131 -3.39 1.64 15.08
N GLY A 132 -2.46 2.42 15.62
CA GLY A 132 -1.11 1.99 15.94
C GLY A 132 -0.04 2.73 15.16
N SER A 133 1.19 2.69 15.69
CA SER A 133 2.36 3.33 15.09
C SER A 133 2.85 2.60 13.84
N VAL A 134 3.81 3.21 13.13
CA VAL A 134 4.50 2.57 12.00
C VAL A 134 5.13 1.24 12.42
N GLU A 135 5.71 1.15 13.61
CA GLU A 135 6.30 -0.07 14.15
C GLU A 135 5.26 -1.16 14.40
N GLU A 136 4.10 -0.81 14.94
CA GLU A 136 3.01 -1.76 15.18
C GLU A 136 2.42 -2.27 13.87
N ILE A 137 2.22 -1.38 12.89
CA ILE A 137 1.75 -1.76 11.55
C ILE A 137 2.80 -2.62 10.84
N ALA A 138 4.07 -2.25 10.90
CA ALA A 138 5.16 -3.05 10.34
C ALA A 138 5.18 -4.46 10.96
N ALA A 139 4.90 -4.60 12.25
CA ALA A 139 4.90 -5.91 12.91
C ALA A 139 3.78 -6.81 12.37
N VAL A 140 2.61 -6.24 12.04
CA VAL A 140 1.52 -6.98 11.38
C VAL A 140 1.90 -7.40 9.97
N LEU A 141 2.52 -6.51 9.19
CA LEU A 141 3.01 -6.85 7.84
C LEU A 141 4.09 -7.94 7.90
N GLN A 142 4.99 -7.88 8.88
CA GLN A 142 6.04 -8.86 9.13
C GLN A 142 5.45 -10.23 9.52
N GLU A 143 4.44 -10.24 10.39
CA GLU A 143 3.78 -11.47 10.80
C GLU A 143 3.10 -12.14 9.60
N HIS A 144 2.42 -11.36 8.74
CA HIS A 144 1.89 -11.87 7.48
C HIS A 144 2.99 -12.56 6.64
N LEU A 145 4.17 -11.93 6.50
CA LEU A 145 5.30 -12.55 5.80
C LEU A 145 5.73 -13.88 6.42
N HIS A 146 5.78 -14.01 7.75
CA HIS A 146 6.10 -15.28 8.41
C HIS A 146 5.04 -16.36 8.13
N THR A 147 3.77 -16.00 7.97
CA THR A 147 2.72 -16.99 7.68
C THR A 147 2.75 -17.53 6.24
N VAL A 148 3.41 -16.82 5.33
CA VAL A 148 3.53 -17.18 3.91
C VAL A 148 4.93 -17.71 3.55
N ASP A 149 5.88 -17.63 4.48
CA ASP A 149 7.20 -18.25 4.38
C ASP A 149 7.07 -19.74 4.78
N VAL A 150 6.97 -20.62 3.79
CA VAL A 150 6.82 -22.08 3.97
C VAL A 150 8.08 -22.81 3.54
#